data_AF-A0A9D7Q0I4-F1
#
_entry.id   AF-A0A9D7Q0I4-F1
#
_cell.length_a   1.000
_cell.length_b   1.000
_cell.length_c   1.000
_cell.angle_alpha   90.00
_cell.angle_beta   90.00
_cell.angle_gamma   90.00
#
_symmetry.space_group_name_H-M   'P 1'
#
loop_
_entity.id
_entity.type
_entity.pdbx_description
1 polymer ?
#
loop_
_entity_poly.entity_id
_entity_poly.type
_entity_poly.pdbx_seq_one_letter_code
_entity_poly.pdbx_strand_id
1 'polypeptide(L)'
;MMLQIARRLELKPVCIKPELKIYYHLAAGFASNFFPTIIADSMKMFELAGGNIKDYFKIFTPIIETTIENIIDNGPENSVSGVISRKDFDIIQEHLNALDSDISTRSNF
;
A
#
# COMPACT_ATOMS: atom_id res chain seq x y z
N MET A 1 -28.04 -4.98 21.81
CA MET A 1 -28.09 -5.96 20.71
C MET A 1 -26.75 -6.11 19.97
N MET A 2 -26.23 -5.11 19.22
CA MET A 2 -24.99 -5.30 18.44
C MET A 2 -23.75 -5.68 19.28
N LEU A 3 -23.55 -5.07 20.45
CA LEU A 3 -22.47 -5.46 21.37
C LEU A 3 -22.62 -6.89 21.93
N GLN A 4 -23.86 -7.36 22.10
CA GLN A 4 -24.13 -8.72 22.58
C GLN A 4 -23.80 -9.75 21.49
N ILE A 5 -24.11 -9.44 20.23
CA ILE A 5 -23.72 -10.28 19.08
C ILE A 5 -22.19 -10.30 18.97
N ALA A 6 -21.52 -9.15 19.02
CA ALA A 6 -20.06 -9.08 18.95
C ALA A 6 -19.38 -9.93 20.03
N ARG A 7 -19.87 -9.85 21.28
CA ARG A 7 -19.35 -10.69 22.38
C ARG A 7 -19.58 -12.18 22.18
N ARG A 8 -20.74 -12.57 21.62
CA ARG A 8 -21.03 -13.99 21.30
C ARG A 8 -20.14 -14.55 20.19
N LEU A 9 -19.63 -13.69 19.32
CA LEU A 9 -18.67 -14.04 18.27
C LEU A 9 -17.22 -13.88 18.73
N GLU A 10 -16.98 -13.65 20.03
CA GLU A 10 -15.64 -13.41 20.61
C GLU A 10 -14.89 -12.22 19.98
N LEU A 11 -15.62 -11.31 19.33
CA LEU A 11 -15.07 -10.10 18.76
C LEU A 11 -14.78 -9.08 19.86
N LYS A 12 -13.80 -8.20 19.61
CA LYS A 12 -13.45 -7.07 20.47
C LYS A 12 -13.99 -5.77 19.84
N PRO A 13 -15.25 -5.38 20.11
CA PRO A 13 -15.82 -4.18 19.50
C PRO A 13 -15.14 -2.92 20.05
N VAL A 14 -14.87 -1.96 19.15
CA VAL A 14 -14.38 -0.63 19.51
C VAL A 14 -15.55 0.36 19.39
N CYS A 15 -15.81 1.11 20.46
CA CYS A 15 -16.83 2.16 20.44
C CYS A 15 -16.22 3.45 19.90
N ILE A 16 -16.85 4.00 18.86
CA ILE A 16 -16.44 5.25 18.20
C ILE A 16 -17.58 6.24 18.34
N LYS A 17 -17.27 7.47 18.76
CA LYS A 17 -18.28 8.52 18.85
C LYS A 17 -18.84 8.83 17.44
N PRO A 18 -20.16 9.05 17.27
CA PRO A 18 -20.77 9.27 15.96
C PRO A 18 -20.05 10.35 15.12
N GLU A 19 -19.65 11.44 15.75
CA GLU A 19 -18.92 12.56 15.13
C GLU A 19 -17.52 12.18 14.63
N LEU A 20 -16.90 11.13 15.18
CA LEU A 20 -15.58 10.63 14.78
C LEU A 20 -15.65 9.52 13.72
N LYS A 21 -16.85 9.06 13.35
CA LYS A 21 -17.04 7.97 12.40
C LYS A 21 -16.36 8.25 11.05
N ILE A 22 -16.35 9.52 10.62
CA ILE A 22 -15.70 9.93 9.37
C ILE A 22 -14.19 9.64 9.38
N TYR A 23 -13.51 9.89 10.49
CA TYR A 23 -12.07 9.63 10.62
C TYR A 23 -11.75 8.14 10.66
N TYR A 24 -12.59 7.34 11.33
CA TYR A 24 -12.43 5.88 11.30
C TYR A 24 -12.60 5.33 9.87
N HIS A 25 -13.61 5.81 9.14
CA HIS A 25 -13.83 5.38 7.77
C HIS A 25 -12.69 5.81 6.84
N LEU A 26 -12.18 7.03 7.04
CA LEU A 26 -11.02 7.53 6.31
C LEU A 26 -9.77 6.68 6.60
N ALA A 27 -9.50 6.37 7.87
CA ALA A 27 -8.38 5.51 8.27
C ALA A 27 -8.49 4.12 7.64
N ALA A 28 -9.68 3.52 7.62
CA ALA A 28 -9.93 2.27 6.90
C ALA A 28 -9.66 2.43 5.39
N GLY A 29 -10.06 3.54 4.79
CA GLY A 29 -9.76 3.86 3.39
C GLY A 29 -8.27 3.90 3.08
N PHE A 30 -7.46 4.55 3.93
CA PHE A 30 -5.99 4.53 3.79
C PHE A 30 -5.41 3.13 3.95
N ALA A 31 -5.92 2.35 4.92
CA ALA A 31 -5.42 1.01 5.21
C ALA A 31 -5.84 -0.05 4.17
N SER A 32 -6.94 0.15 3.43
CA SER A 32 -7.46 -0.85 2.49
C SER A 32 -7.62 -0.32 1.06
N ASN A 33 -8.32 0.79 0.86
CA ASN A 33 -8.80 1.16 -0.47
C ASN A 33 -7.71 1.77 -1.36
N PHE A 34 -6.70 2.40 -0.75
CA PHE A 34 -5.57 2.96 -1.50
C PHE A 34 -4.54 1.89 -1.88
N PHE A 35 -4.46 0.80 -1.10
CA PHE A 35 -3.47 -0.24 -1.31
C PHE A 35 -3.58 -0.92 -2.69
N PRO A 36 -4.78 -1.35 -3.18
CA PRO A 36 -4.94 -1.87 -4.53
C PRO A 36 -4.48 -0.92 -5.63
N THR A 37 -4.64 0.40 -5.46
CA THR A 37 -4.15 1.39 -6.44
C THR A 37 -2.63 1.37 -6.50
N ILE A 38 -1.96 1.33 -5.35
CA ILE A 38 -0.48 1.21 -5.27
C ILE A 38 -0.01 -0.11 -5.93
N ILE A 39 -0.72 -1.22 -5.67
CA ILE A 39 -0.41 -2.51 -6.30
C ILE A 39 -0.60 -2.44 -7.84
N ALA A 40 -1.67 -1.80 -8.31
CA ALA A 40 -1.91 -1.64 -9.74
C ALA A 40 -0.83 -0.80 -10.43
N ASP A 41 -0.31 0.23 -9.77
CA ASP A 41 0.81 1.02 -10.32
C ASP A 41 2.13 0.24 -10.29
N SER A 42 2.39 -0.52 -9.23
CA SER A 42 3.53 -1.46 -9.17
C SER A 42 3.48 -2.52 -10.29
N MET A 43 2.30 -3.04 -10.60
CA MET A 43 2.06 -3.95 -11.73
C MET A 43 2.45 -3.32 -13.08
N LYS A 44 2.09 -2.05 -13.30
CA LYS A 44 2.47 -1.31 -14.52
C LYS A 44 3.98 -1.11 -14.60
N MET A 45 4.63 -0.76 -13.48
CA MET A 45 6.08 -0.61 -13.44
C MET A 45 6.81 -1.92 -13.76
N PHE A 46 6.27 -3.05 -13.28
CA PHE A 46 6.80 -4.36 -13.63
C PHE A 46 6.65 -4.67 -15.12
N GLU A 47 5.52 -4.35 -15.73
CA GLU A 47 5.30 -4.49 -17.17
C GLU A 47 6.25 -3.62 -17.99
N LEU A 48 6.45 -2.35 -17.61
CA LEU A 48 7.42 -1.44 -18.24
C LEU A 48 8.86 -1.95 -18.12
N ALA A 49 9.18 -2.66 -17.04
CA ALA A 49 10.46 -3.34 -16.87
C ALA A 49 10.60 -4.62 -17.72
N GLY A 50 9.62 -4.94 -18.59
CA GLY A 50 9.59 -6.12 -19.45
C GLY A 50 9.01 -7.37 -18.77
N GLY A 51 8.38 -7.21 -17.61
CA GLY A 51 7.76 -8.29 -16.85
C GLY A 51 6.44 -8.76 -17.45
N ASN A 52 6.14 -10.06 -17.34
CA ASN A 52 4.85 -10.62 -17.70
C ASN A 52 3.87 -10.50 -16.53
N ILE A 53 2.77 -9.76 -16.70
CA ILE A 53 1.81 -9.51 -15.62
C ILE A 53 1.20 -10.79 -15.03
N LYS A 54 1.15 -11.89 -15.80
CA LYS A 54 0.68 -13.20 -15.31
C LYS A 54 1.57 -13.76 -14.20
N ASP A 55 2.84 -13.36 -14.17
CA ASP A 55 3.83 -13.79 -13.18
C ASP A 55 3.95 -12.78 -12.01
N TYR A 56 3.25 -11.65 -12.05
CA TYR A 56 3.41 -10.57 -11.07
C TYR A 56 3.21 -11.06 -9.63
N PHE A 57 2.04 -11.63 -9.31
CA PHE A 57 1.77 -12.11 -7.95
C PHE A 57 2.63 -13.31 -7.56
N LYS A 58 3.18 -14.06 -8.52
CA LYS A 58 4.14 -15.12 -8.21
C LYS A 58 5.47 -14.53 -7.70
N ILE A 59 5.88 -13.37 -8.22
CA ILE A 59 7.15 -12.73 -7.90
C ILE A 59 7.01 -11.77 -6.71
N PHE A 60 5.94 -10.98 -6.66
CA PHE A 60 5.80 -9.87 -5.72
C PHE A 60 5.03 -10.21 -4.44
N THR A 61 4.27 -11.32 -4.38
CA THR A 61 3.56 -11.71 -3.15
C THR A 61 4.48 -11.79 -1.93
N PRO A 62 5.66 -12.44 -1.98
CA PRO A 62 6.57 -12.48 -0.84
C PRO A 62 7.02 -11.08 -0.36
N ILE A 63 7.20 -10.14 -1.31
CA ILE A 63 7.59 -8.74 -1.00
C ILE A 63 6.43 -8.03 -0.30
N ILE A 64 5.21 -8.20 -0.81
CA ILE A 64 3.99 -7.61 -0.25
C ILE A 64 3.75 -8.13 1.17
N GLU A 65 3.78 -9.45 1.35
CA GLU A 65 3.57 -10.09 2.66
C GLU A 65 4.61 -9.63 3.67
N THR A 66 5.90 -9.69 3.31
CA THR A 66 7.00 -9.19 4.18
C THR A 66 6.82 -7.72 4.54
N THR A 67 6.35 -6.89 3.60
CA THR A 67 6.09 -5.47 3.86
C THR A 67 4.97 -5.28 4.88
N ILE A 68 3.86 -6.01 4.73
CA ILE A 68 2.72 -5.95 5.66
C ILE A 68 3.13 -6.46 7.05
N GLU A 69 3.85 -7.58 7.12
CA GLU A 69 4.38 -8.14 8.37
C GLU A 69 5.27 -7.12 9.08
N ASN A 70 6.22 -6.51 8.38
CA ASN A 70 7.10 -5.49 8.96
C ASN A 70 6.35 -4.25 9.45
N ILE A 71 5.30 -3.81 8.75
CA ILE A 71 4.45 -2.70 9.20
C ILE A 71 3.71 -3.06 10.48
N ILE A 72 3.18 -4.29 10.58
CA ILE A 72 2.43 -4.75 11.75
C ILE A 72 3.36 -4.89 12.97
N ASP A 73 4.55 -5.46 12.77
CA ASP A 73 5.45 -5.78 13.87
C ASP A 73 6.27 -4.58 14.34
N ASN A 74 6.70 -3.71 13.41
CA ASN A 74 7.66 -2.63 13.69
C ASN A 74 7.09 -1.22 13.49
N GLY A 75 5.87 -1.11 12.94
CA GLY A 75 5.24 0.15 12.57
C GLY A 75 5.72 0.69 11.21
N PRO A 76 4.94 1.62 10.59
CA PRO A 76 5.21 2.10 9.23
C PRO A 76 6.51 2.91 9.10
N GLU A 77 6.98 3.57 10.16
CA GLU A 77 8.23 4.34 10.14
C GLU A 77 9.46 3.44 10.00
N ASN A 78 9.42 2.26 10.62
CA ASN A 78 10.53 1.30 10.64
C ASN A 78 10.43 0.23 9.55
N SER A 79 9.30 0.16 8.83
CA SER A 79 9.12 -0.78 7.72
C SER A 79 9.72 -0.27 6.40
N VAL A 80 10.04 1.02 6.30
CA VAL A 80 10.65 1.61 5.10
C VAL A 80 12.09 1.12 4.99
N SER A 81 12.42 0.51 3.85
CA SER A 81 13.75 -0.02 3.56
C SER A 81 14.28 0.50 2.21
N GLY A 82 15.45 0.03 1.80
CA GLY A 82 16.03 0.36 0.50
C GLY A 82 16.45 1.82 0.36
N VAL A 83 16.27 2.37 -0.85
CA VAL A 83 16.78 3.69 -1.26
C VAL A 83 16.24 4.85 -0.40
N ILE A 84 15.00 4.73 0.09
CA ILE A 84 14.38 5.75 0.95
C ILE A 84 15.05 5.76 2.33
N SER A 85 15.23 4.59 2.95
CA SER A 85 15.85 4.47 4.28
C SER A 85 17.30 4.96 4.30
N ARG A 86 18.05 4.73 3.21
CA ARG A 86 19.44 5.16 3.06
C ARG A 86 19.59 6.60 2.54
N LYS A 87 18.49 7.23 2.14
CA LYS A 87 18.49 8.58 1.53
C LYS A 87 19.36 8.64 0.27
N ASP A 88 19.27 7.60 -0.56
CA ASP A 88 19.98 7.53 -1.85
C ASP A 88 19.30 8.47 -2.86
N PHE A 89 19.51 9.78 -2.69
CA PHE A 89 18.79 10.82 -3.44
C PHE A 89 18.99 10.73 -4.96
N ASP A 90 20.16 10.29 -5.41
CA ASP A 90 20.45 10.11 -6.84
C ASP A 90 19.53 9.05 -7.45
N ILE A 91 19.33 7.91 -6.76
CA ILE A 91 18.42 6.85 -7.22
C ILE A 91 16.96 7.31 -7.14
N ILE A 92 16.60 8.08 -6.11
CA ILE A 92 15.26 8.67 -6.03
C ILE A 92 15.01 9.61 -7.22
N GLN A 93 16.01 10.41 -7.62
CA GLN A 93 15.89 11.27 -8.78
C GLN A 93 15.74 10.47 -10.09
N GLU A 94 16.46 9.36 -10.24
CA GLU A 94 16.29 8.45 -11.38
C GLU A 94 14.88 7.83 -11.41
N HIS A 95 14.34 7.42 -10.26
CA HIS A 95 12.95 6.93 -10.16
C HIS A 95 11.94 8.00 -10.60
N LEU A 96 12.11 9.26 -10.16
CA LEU A 96 11.24 10.36 -10.55
C LEU A 96 11.31 10.64 -12.05
N ASN A 97 12.52 10.68 -12.62
CA ASN A 97 12.71 10.87 -14.06
C ASN A 97 12.03 9.76 -14.88
N ALA A 98 12.10 8.51 -14.41
CA ALA A 98 11.42 7.38 -15.04
C ALA A 98 9.89 7.55 -15.02
N LEU A 99 9.33 7.98 -13.88
CA LEU A 99 7.89 8.25 -13.76
C LEU A 99 7.42 9.40 -14.67
N ASP A 100 8.17 10.50 -14.75
CA ASP A 100 7.83 11.63 -15.63
C ASP A 100 7.86 11.23 -17.11
N SER A 101 8.78 10.35 -17.49
CA SER A 101 8.87 9.85 -18.87
C SER A 101 7.63 9.02 -19.25
N ASP A 102 7.12 8.17 -18.33
CA ASP A 102 5.89 7.38 -18.54
C ASP A 102 4.63 8.28 -18.58
N ILE A 103 4.54 9.27 -17.70
CA ILE A 103 3.43 10.25 -17.69
C ILE A 103 3.39 11.06 -18.99
N SER A 104 4.55 11.48 -19.49
CA SER A 104 4.66 12.24 -20.75
C SER A 104 4.18 11.42 -21.96
N THR A 105 4.45 10.10 -21.98
CA THR A 105 3.90 9.21 -23.00
C THR A 105 2.38 9.00 -22.90
N ARG A 106 1.78 9.12 -21.71
CA ARG A 106 0.32 8.96 -21.50
C ARG A 106 -0.50 10.22 -21.76
N SER A 107 0.13 11.40 -21.75
CA SER A 107 -0.52 12.70 -21.93
C SER A 107 -0.85 13.06 -23.40
N ASN A 108 -0.50 12.18 -24.34
CA ASN A 108 -0.75 12.36 -25.79
C ASN A 108 -2.10 11.77 -26.26
N PHE A 109 -3.07 11.61 -25.35
CA PHE A 109 -4.44 11.19 -25.67
C PHE A 109 -5.47 12.20 -25.15
#